data_AF-A0A1F8ZNT5-F1
#
_entry.id   AF-A0A1F8ZNT5-F1
#
_cell.length_a   1.000
_cell.length_b   1.000
_cell.length_c   1.000
_cell.angle_alpha   90.00
_cell.angle_beta   90.00
_cell.angle_gamma   90.00
#
_symmetry.space_group_name_H-M   'P 1'
#
loop_
_entity.id
_entity.type
_entity.pdbx_description
1 polymer ?
#
loop_
_entity_poly.entity_id
_entity_poly.type
_entity_poly.pdbx_seq_one_letter_code
_entity_poly.pdbx_strand_id
1 'polypeptide(L)'
;MRREIKTDIHPSKLEAVITAKGRPISLFKFSPKVVIEKIHGKSKALYSRLGKAKAGRRAAGVSVQIVRGQRKLVRGGFLVKLKTGHEAIFKREGKARLPIKKLSTIGSPSMFGGSRIINKVIDKVKEAWQKNIKHEIEEGWKHWK
;
A
#
# COMPACT_ATOMS: atom_id res chain seq x y z
N MET A 1 0.25 15.11 -10.74
CA MET A 1 0.81 15.24 -9.37
C MET A 1 1.78 14.09 -9.12
N ARG A 2 3.08 14.39 -9.06
CA ARG A 2 4.14 13.40 -8.81
C ARG A 2 4.08 12.94 -7.34
N ARG A 3 4.55 11.71 -7.09
CA ARG A 3 4.78 11.21 -5.73
C ARG A 3 6.14 11.73 -5.32
N GLU A 4 6.19 12.54 -4.28
CA GLU A 4 7.42 13.19 -3.84
C GLU A 4 7.53 13.09 -2.33
N ILE A 5 8.72 12.71 -1.88
CA ILE A 5 9.14 12.82 -0.49
C ILE A 5 10.36 13.73 -0.54
N LYS A 6 10.28 14.88 0.14
CA LYS A 6 11.37 15.83 0.29
C LYS A 6 11.74 15.91 1.75
N THR A 7 13.03 16.06 2.00
CA THR A 7 13.58 16.19 3.35
C THR A 7 14.40 17.48 3.37
N ASP A 8 13.94 18.45 4.14
CA ASP A 8 14.60 19.73 4.29
C ASP A 8 15.27 19.77 5.66
N ILE A 9 16.60 19.85 5.68
CA ILE A 9 17.43 19.85 6.90
C ILE A 9 17.79 21.30 7.22
N HIS A 10 17.54 21.70 8.47
CA HIS A 10 17.87 23.03 8.99
C HIS A 10 18.88 22.89 10.14
N PRO A 11 20.20 22.82 9.85
CA PRO A 11 21.23 22.53 10.84
C PRO A 11 21.27 23.53 11.99
N SER A 12 21.03 24.81 11.70
CA SER A 12 21.02 25.90 12.69
C SER A 12 19.89 25.79 13.71
N LYS A 13 18.80 25.11 13.35
CA LYS A 13 17.63 24.90 14.22
C LYS A 13 17.56 23.48 14.78
N LEU A 14 18.47 22.59 14.36
CA LEU A 14 18.43 21.16 14.65
C LEU A 14 17.09 20.49 14.27
N GLU A 15 16.47 20.97 13.18
CA GLU A 15 15.18 20.48 12.69
C GLU A 15 15.32 19.81 11.33
N ALA A 16 14.54 18.75 11.11
CA ALA A 16 14.37 18.11 9.81
C ALA A 16 12.88 18.04 9.48
N VAL A 17 12.50 18.60 8.34
CA VAL A 17 11.10 18.61 7.88
C VAL A 17 10.93 17.60 6.76
N ILE A 18 10.02 16.64 6.95
CA ILE A 18 9.67 15.65 5.92
C ILE A 18 8.38 16.09 5.25
N THR A 19 8.47 16.47 3.98
CA THR A 19 7.31 16.82 3.16
C THR A 19 6.99 15.67 2.22
N ALA A 20 5.85 15.00 2.44
CA ALA A 20 5.38 13.91 1.59
C ALA A 20 4.08 14.29 0.85
N LYS A 21 4.06 14.12 -0.48
CA LYS A 21 2.88 14.36 -1.34
C LYS A 21 2.61 13.15 -2.23
N GLY A 22 1.33 12.79 -2.39
CA GLY A 22 0.98 11.63 -3.23
C GLY A 22 -0.47 11.21 -3.21
N ARG A 23 -0.85 10.45 -4.23
CA ARG A 23 -2.20 9.91 -4.43
C ARG A 23 -2.34 8.52 -3.79
N PRO A 24 -3.58 8.10 -3.45
CA PRO A 24 -3.90 6.73 -3.10
C PRO A 24 -3.34 5.72 -4.11
N ILE A 25 -2.91 4.56 -3.61
CA ILE A 25 -2.30 3.51 -4.43
C ILE A 25 -3.40 2.53 -4.87
N SER A 26 -3.52 2.29 -6.18
CA SER A 26 -4.48 1.31 -6.71
C SER A 26 -4.26 -0.07 -6.09
N LEU A 27 -5.34 -0.74 -5.66
CA LEU A 27 -5.25 -2.11 -5.13
C LEU A 27 -4.70 -3.11 -6.15
N PHE A 28 -4.76 -2.77 -7.43
CA PHE A 28 -4.19 -3.58 -8.52
C PHE A 28 -2.68 -3.79 -8.40
N LYS A 29 -1.95 -2.89 -7.72
CA LYS A 29 -0.50 -3.04 -7.49
C LYS A 29 -0.13 -4.12 -6.46
N PHE A 30 -1.12 -4.73 -5.80
CA PHE A 30 -0.91 -5.64 -4.67
C PHE A 30 -1.25 -7.09 -5.04
N SER A 31 -0.72 -7.56 -6.18
CA SER A 31 -0.84 -8.92 -6.69
C SER A 31 -2.27 -9.47 -6.59
N PRO A 32 -3.24 -8.83 -7.26
CA PRO A 32 -4.65 -9.16 -7.14
C PRO A 32 -4.93 -10.55 -7.72
N LYS A 33 -5.76 -11.34 -7.02
CA LYS A 33 -6.21 -12.65 -7.49
C LYS A 33 -7.73 -12.74 -7.35
N VAL A 34 -8.43 -12.99 -8.45
CA VAL A 34 -9.88 -13.17 -8.42
C VAL A 34 -10.22 -14.46 -7.70
N VAL A 35 -11.07 -14.37 -6.70
CA VAL A 35 -11.56 -15.51 -5.94
C VAL A 35 -12.90 -15.93 -6.52
N ILE A 36 -13.00 -17.22 -6.83
CA ILE A 36 -14.16 -17.83 -7.46
C ILE A 36 -14.82 -18.77 -6.46
N GLU A 37 -16.15 -18.68 -6.36
CA GLU A 37 -17.03 -19.59 -5.61
C GLU A 37 -17.89 -20.41 -6.58
N LYS A 38 -18.23 -21.65 -6.20
CA LYS A 38 -19.21 -22.47 -6.94
C LYS A 38 -20.61 -21.87 -6.77
N ILE A 39 -21.45 -22.00 -7.80
CA ILE A 39 -22.84 -21.54 -7.76
C ILE A 39 -23.69 -22.41 -6.81
N HIS A 40 -23.37 -23.71 -6.70
CA HIS A 40 -24.00 -24.66 -5.78
C HIS A 40 -22.93 -25.46 -5.02
N GLY A 41 -23.04 -25.50 -3.69
CA GLY A 41 -22.18 -26.29 -2.80
C GLY A 41 -21.06 -25.51 -2.09
N LYS A 42 -20.77 -25.90 -0.84
CA LYS A 42 -19.66 -25.37 -0.02
C LYS A 42 -18.33 -25.91 -0.58
N SER A 43 -17.53 -25.08 -1.23
CA SER A 43 -16.18 -25.47 -1.65
C SER A 43 -15.21 -24.29 -1.61
N LYS A 44 -13.96 -24.59 -1.25
CA LYS A 44 -12.84 -23.65 -1.01
C LYS A 44 -12.70 -22.60 -2.11
N ALA A 45 -12.45 -21.35 -1.70
CA ALA A 45 -12.08 -20.22 -2.56
C ALA A 45 -10.97 -20.61 -3.55
N LEU A 46 -11.28 -20.68 -4.84
CA LEU A 46 -10.30 -20.96 -5.89
C LEU A 46 -9.83 -19.65 -6.53
N TYR A 47 -8.53 -19.52 -6.76
CA TYR A 47 -7.98 -18.37 -7.47
C TYR A 47 -8.09 -18.58 -8.99
N SER A 48 -8.66 -17.61 -9.69
CA SER A 48 -8.60 -17.57 -11.16
C SER A 48 -7.14 -17.33 -11.60
N ARG A 49 -6.62 -18.18 -12.50
CA ARG A 49 -5.30 -17.96 -13.13
C ARG A 49 -5.32 -16.83 -14.17
N LEU A 50 -6.50 -16.42 -14.66
CA LEU A 50 -6.67 -15.52 -15.83
C LEU A 50 -7.56 -14.30 -15.54
N GLY A 51 -7.87 -14.02 -14.28
CA GLY A 51 -8.74 -12.90 -13.89
C GLY A 51 -10.22 -13.05 -14.32
N LYS A 52 -10.59 -14.13 -15.00
CA LYS A 52 -11.97 -14.45 -15.39
C LYS A 52 -12.51 -15.58 -14.52
N ALA A 53 -13.75 -15.47 -14.08
CA ALA A 53 -14.47 -16.60 -13.50
C ALA A 53 -14.69 -17.65 -14.60
N LYS A 54 -14.42 -18.93 -14.31
CA LYS A 54 -14.79 -20.02 -15.23
C LYS A 54 -16.32 -20.12 -15.33
N ALA A 55 -16.83 -20.56 -16.47
CA ALA A 55 -18.26 -20.83 -16.67
C ALA A 55 -18.82 -21.72 -15.54
N GLY A 56 -20.05 -21.43 -15.09
CA GLY A 56 -20.69 -22.13 -13.97
C GLY A 56 -20.17 -21.73 -12.58
N ARG A 57 -19.36 -20.67 -12.46
CA ARG A 57 -18.86 -20.16 -11.18
C ARG A 57 -19.06 -18.65 -11.05
N ARG A 58 -19.30 -18.18 -9.82
CA ARG A 58 -19.45 -16.75 -9.52
C ARG A 58 -18.15 -16.19 -8.94
N ALA A 59 -17.79 -14.98 -9.35
CA ALA A 59 -16.69 -14.26 -8.71
C ALA A 59 -17.16 -13.79 -7.33
N ALA A 60 -16.51 -14.26 -6.27
CA ALA A 60 -16.80 -13.85 -4.90
C ALA A 60 -16.16 -12.49 -4.57
N GLY A 61 -15.03 -12.20 -5.22
CA GLY A 61 -14.30 -10.96 -5.05
C GLY A 61 -12.88 -11.02 -5.57
N VAL A 62 -12.06 -10.06 -5.15
CA VAL A 62 -10.62 -10.02 -5.46
C VAL A 62 -9.83 -10.06 -4.16
N SER A 63 -8.94 -11.03 -4.04
CA SER A 63 -7.96 -11.09 -2.95
C SER A 63 -6.76 -10.23 -3.30
N VAL A 64 -6.30 -9.38 -2.38
CA VAL A 64 -5.13 -8.50 -2.54
C VAL A 64 -4.14 -8.71 -1.41
N GLN A 65 -2.86 -8.43 -1.66
CA GLN A 65 -1.77 -8.60 -0.70
C GLN A 65 -1.11 -7.26 -0.40
N ILE A 66 -1.73 -6.49 0.49
CA ILE A 66 -1.21 -5.16 0.89
C ILE A 66 0.03 -5.34 1.77
N VAL A 67 -0.04 -6.28 2.71
CA VAL A 67 1.08 -6.69 3.56
C VAL A 67 1.63 -8.01 3.02
N ARG A 68 2.96 -8.11 2.89
CA ARG A 68 3.61 -9.35 2.43
C ARG A 68 3.23 -10.51 3.35
N GLY A 69 2.94 -11.67 2.77
CA GLY A 69 2.43 -12.85 3.48
C GLY A 69 0.93 -12.84 3.82
N GLN A 70 0.26 -11.68 3.87
CA GLN A 70 -1.16 -11.61 4.28
C GLN A 70 -2.07 -11.14 3.14
N ARG A 71 -3.08 -11.96 2.81
CA ARG A 71 -4.06 -11.64 1.76
C ARG A 71 -5.40 -11.26 2.36
N LYS A 72 -5.99 -10.15 1.89
CA LYS A 72 -7.34 -9.70 2.28
C LYS A 72 -8.30 -9.84 1.11
N LEU A 73 -9.46 -10.45 1.35
CA LEU A 73 -10.52 -10.58 0.35
C LEU A 73 -11.35 -9.29 0.28
N VAL A 74 -11.42 -8.72 -0.91
CA VAL A 74 -12.33 -7.63 -1.25
C VAL A 74 -13.58 -8.24 -1.88
N ARG A 75 -14.60 -8.50 -1.05
CA ARG A 75 -15.88 -9.06 -1.50
C ARG A 75 -16.59 -8.11 -2.47
N GLY A 76 -17.16 -8.69 -3.53
CA GLY A 76 -17.85 -7.95 -4.60
C GLY A 76 -16.93 -7.06 -5.44
N GLY A 77 -15.62 -7.10 -5.20
CA GLY A 77 -14.63 -6.47 -6.07
C GLY A 77 -14.42 -7.29 -7.34
N PHE A 78 -14.08 -6.61 -8.44
CA PHE A 78 -13.78 -7.25 -9.72
C PHE A 78 -12.66 -6.49 -10.43
N LEU A 79 -11.90 -7.21 -11.25
CA LEU A 79 -10.74 -6.69 -11.99
C LEU A 79 -11.19 -6.30 -13.39
N VAL A 80 -10.89 -5.07 -13.81
CA VAL A 80 -11.27 -4.54 -15.12
C VAL A 80 -10.08 -3.85 -15.76
N LYS A 81 -9.91 -4.12 -17.06
CA LYS A 81 -9.10 -3.32 -17.96
C LYS A 81 -10.03 -2.36 -18.71
N LEU A 82 -9.88 -1.07 -18.48
CA LEU A 82 -10.63 -0.04 -19.21
C LEU A 82 -10.12 0.06 -20.64
N LYS A 83 -10.94 0.62 -21.56
CA LYS A 83 -10.55 0.86 -22.96
C LYS A 83 -9.28 1.70 -23.08
N THR A 84 -9.03 2.59 -22.12
CA THR A 84 -7.81 3.40 -22.02
C THR A 84 -6.56 2.60 -21.62
N GLY A 85 -6.66 1.28 -21.47
CA GLY A 85 -5.58 0.41 -21.01
C GLY A 85 -5.36 0.39 -19.49
N HIS A 86 -6.10 1.21 -18.73
CA HIS A 86 -5.97 1.25 -17.27
C HIS A 86 -6.59 0.02 -16.60
N GLU A 87 -5.77 -0.70 -15.83
CA GLU A 87 -6.20 -1.85 -15.04
C GLU A 87 -6.38 -1.46 -13.57
N ALA A 88 -7.55 -1.76 -13.02
CA ALA A 88 -7.84 -1.50 -11.62
C ALA A 88 -8.85 -2.51 -11.06
N ILE A 89 -8.93 -2.55 -9.72
CA ILE A 89 -10.01 -3.23 -9.02
C ILE A 89 -11.12 -2.21 -8.80
N PHE A 90 -12.34 -2.60 -9.19
CA PHE A 90 -13.54 -1.81 -8.97
C PHE A 90 -14.51 -2.57 -8.07
N LYS A 91 -15.41 -1.82 -7.44
CA LYS A 91 -16.56 -2.35 -6.71
C LYS A 91 -17.77 -1.48 -7.03
N ARG A 92 -18.94 -2.09 -7.18
CA ARG A 92 -20.20 -1.36 -7.30
C ARG A 92 -20.53 -0.67 -5.98
N GLU A 93 -21.09 0.51 -6.04
CA GLU A 93 -21.53 1.21 -4.83
C GLU A 93 -22.83 0.62 -4.28
N GLY A 94 -23.69 0.09 -5.15
CA GLY A 94 -24.95 -0.56 -4.79
C GLY A 94 -25.23 -1.84 -5.57
N LYS A 95 -26.51 -2.25 -5.58
CA LYS A 95 -26.98 -3.45 -6.31
C LYS A 95 -26.94 -3.27 -7.83
N ALA A 96 -27.19 -2.06 -8.30
CA ALA A 96 -27.18 -1.70 -9.71
C ALA A 96 -25.79 -1.90 -10.35
N ARG A 97 -25.75 -2.01 -11.69
CA ARG A 97 -24.48 -2.21 -12.41
C ARG A 97 -23.52 -1.03 -12.30
N LEU A 98 -24.07 0.17 -12.25
CA LEU A 98 -23.39 1.44 -12.04
C LEU A 98 -24.09 2.16 -10.87
N PRO A 99 -23.41 3.07 -10.16
CA PRO A 99 -22.02 3.50 -10.33
C PRO A 99 -20.99 2.48 -9.79
N ILE A 100 -19.75 2.56 -10.31
CA ILE A 100 -18.61 1.74 -9.88
C ILE A 100 -17.49 2.63 -9.34
N LYS A 101 -16.92 2.22 -8.21
CA LYS A 101 -15.82 2.93 -7.54
C LYS A 101 -14.51 2.16 -7.68
N LYS A 102 -13.46 2.88 -8.04
CA LYS A 102 -12.09 2.34 -8.05
C LYS A 102 -11.60 2.15 -6.62
N LEU A 103 -11.11 0.95 -6.31
CA LEU A 103 -10.57 0.64 -5.01
C LEU A 103 -9.06 0.95 -4.94
N SER A 104 -8.69 1.74 -3.95
CA SER A 104 -7.32 2.14 -3.65
C SER A 104 -7.06 2.03 -2.16
N THR A 105 -5.80 1.80 -1.79
CA THR A 105 -5.32 1.96 -0.41
C THR A 105 -4.85 3.40 -0.19
N ILE A 106 -4.68 3.77 1.08
CA ILE A 106 -4.02 5.02 1.46
C ILE A 106 -2.68 5.17 0.76
N GLY A 107 -2.33 6.40 0.38
CA GLY A 107 -1.01 6.71 -0.16
C GLY A 107 0.04 6.68 0.94
N SER A 108 1.29 6.38 0.61
CA SER A 108 2.41 6.45 1.56
C SER A 108 2.47 7.78 2.33
N PRO A 109 2.24 8.95 1.70
CA PRO A 109 2.19 10.23 2.42
C PRO A 109 1.11 10.30 3.49
N SER A 110 -0.09 9.80 3.19
CA SER A 110 -1.21 9.77 4.16
C SER A 110 -0.92 8.86 5.36
N MET A 111 0.04 7.94 5.25
CA MET A 111 0.44 7.10 6.39
C MET A 111 1.19 7.89 7.47
N PHE A 112 1.95 8.93 7.09
CA PHE A 112 2.71 9.76 8.04
C PHE A 112 1.80 10.60 8.95
N GLY A 113 0.56 10.86 8.55
CA GLY A 113 -0.42 11.55 9.41
C GLY A 113 -0.92 10.71 10.59
N GLY A 114 -0.63 9.40 10.63
CA GLY A 114 -1.00 8.54 11.75
C GLY A 114 0.07 8.52 12.85
N SER A 115 -0.33 8.80 14.10
CA SER A 115 0.54 8.80 15.30
C SER A 115 1.39 7.52 15.42
N ARG A 116 0.82 6.36 15.11
CA ARG A 116 1.52 5.07 15.14
C ARG A 116 2.73 5.00 14.20
N ILE A 117 2.60 5.56 12.99
CA ILE A 117 3.66 5.50 11.98
C ILE A 117 4.74 6.53 12.30
N ILE A 118 4.34 7.76 12.63
CA ILE A 118 5.31 8.82 12.96
C ILE A 118 6.15 8.47 14.19
N ASN A 119 5.55 7.85 15.23
CA ASN A 119 6.30 7.42 16.42
C ASN A 119 7.38 6.39 16.06
N LYS A 120 7.06 5.40 15.21
CA LYS A 120 8.05 4.43 14.73
C LYS A 120 9.18 5.06 13.93
N VAL A 121 8.86 6.09 13.15
CA VAL A 121 9.89 6.85 12.40
C VAL A 121 10.80 7.56 13.40
N ILE A 122 10.25 8.24 14.40
CA ILE A 122 11.02 8.91 15.46
C ILE A 122 11.91 7.91 16.21
N ASP A 123 11.39 6.73 16.56
CA ASP A 123 12.17 5.69 17.24
C ASP A 123 13.37 5.25 16.39
N LYS A 124 13.15 5.02 15.08
CA LYS A 124 14.22 4.68 14.14
C LYS A 124 15.24 5.81 13.96
N VAL A 125 14.79 7.06 13.97
CA VAL A 125 15.67 8.22 13.92
C VAL A 125 16.53 8.28 15.17
N LYS A 126 15.97 8.05 16.37
CA LYS A 126 16.74 8.02 17.62
C LYS A 126 17.80 6.92 17.63
N GLU A 127 17.44 5.72 17.21
CA GLU A 127 18.38 4.59 17.09
C GLU A 127 19.53 4.92 16.13
N ALA A 128 19.21 5.44 14.94
CA ALA A 128 20.21 5.81 13.94
C ALA A 128 21.10 6.97 14.43
N TRP A 129 20.51 7.97 15.09
CA TRP A 129 21.21 9.11 15.65
C TRP A 129 22.25 8.69 16.70
N GLN A 130 21.85 7.83 17.65
CA GLN A 130 22.78 7.32 18.67
C GLN A 130 23.96 6.56 18.04
N LYS A 131 23.69 5.73 17.03
CA LYS A 131 24.74 5.00 16.33
C LYS A 131 25.68 5.94 15.57
N ASN A 132 25.12 6.90 14.85
CA ASN A 132 25.89 7.82 14.02
C ASN A 132 26.73 8.77 14.88
N ILE A 133 26.17 9.39 15.93
CA ILE A 133 26.94 10.23 16.85
C ILE A 133 28.11 9.47 17.46
N LYS A 134 27.87 8.25 17.95
CA LYS A 134 28.93 7.46 18.57
C LYS A 134 30.08 7.22 17.59
N HIS A 135 29.76 6.87 16.34
CA HIS A 135 30.75 6.69 15.29
C HIS A 135 31.54 7.97 15.02
N GLU A 136 30.86 9.10 14.84
CA GLU A 136 31.49 10.41 14.57
C GLU A 136 32.38 10.88 15.74
N ILE A 137 31.97 10.66 16.99
CA ILE A 137 32.79 10.97 18.18
C ILE A 137 34.05 10.09 18.20
N GLU A 138 33.90 8.79 17.96
CA GLU A 138 35.04 7.85 17.95
C GLU A 138 36.03 8.15 16.81
N GLU A 139 35.54 8.54 15.63
CA GLU A 139 36.39 8.97 14.51
C GLU A 139 37.05 10.32 14.80
N GLY A 140 36.30 11.31 15.28
CA GLY A 140 36.84 12.62 15.64
C GLY A 140 37.92 12.53 16.71
N TRP A 141 37.73 11.67 17.73
CA TRP A 141 38.70 11.45 18.79
C TRP A 141 40.02 10.83 18.30
N LYS A 142 39.97 10.00 17.24
CA LYS A 142 41.18 9.40 16.64
C LYS A 142 42.03 10.41 15.86
N HIS A 143 41.40 11.42 15.25
CA HIS A 143 42.10 12.43 14.45
C HIS A 143 42.62 13.61 15.28
N TRP A 144 42.30 13.64 16.58
CA TRP A 144 42.70 14.70 17.51
C TRP A 144 43.91 14.35 18.38
N LYS A 145 44.44 13.12 18.23
CA LYS A 145 45.75 12.68 18.74
C LYS A 145 46.75 12.62 17.61
#